data_AF-A0A0R1ZLH8-F1
#
_entry.id   AF-A0A0R1ZLH8-F1
#
_cell.length_a   1.000
_cell.length_b   1.000
_cell.length_c   1.000
_cell.angle_alpha   90.00
_cell.angle_beta   90.00
_cell.angle_gamma   90.00
#
_symmetry.space_group_name_H-M   'P 1'
#
loop_
_entity.id
_entity.type
_entity.pdbx_description
1 polymer ?
#
loop_
_entity_poly.entity_id
_entity_poly.type
_entity_poly.pdbx_seq_one_letter_code
_entity_poly.pdbx_strand_id
1 'polypeptide(L)'
;MTDAVSNQSLGTWFHDYRENLGLSLRAAAGDSMSAARLSRFERGQSEISTEAAVTLMFNLGMNRTEIRNLNAQNPYSFPLNLIELLLTDDRAAIQTAANRFLSAHISDPDTYLKAVEQLIFQCATTEVTSDFQLSMRDEIQLHKFLAYPQSWGTIEATAIFTVLPFASTEFRNFCRVGIAAAGGSLPLQTTVGLAIALAAAKFGDRPALSQSLQDLDDIVQPRWNSIAVRQIRPALNMLQLVANSTSTPAATPTFTLLLANLETVGAGAMLPWLQRYWQLSWHPHASVHSGAKFMVAHQQEAPAAEIGPHLRMIRHQRGLNLTDVCLHWSTAAQSRFENGASQLSFNRTQQLNDFLLTEWSQLGRREFSINAAAFNAITALKARDHNLSQATAAPVIAHLEAQMAQVPATVRTLRVLPVRIYSYAFNYDHVPEALIAQAGTILLDAKRWNQAYYTLFTCASGNMDYQLAYKIWRGLIGADAGYHSAVEYRDLLDFYIALTVIESGDTEIAAAMLADMQRAAAPKIISVQTMFTKLAKLLCQATITPGRAVEDQIETFLRTMIELGYLTEVQEQIPNFANFLNRPDFMADVTAE
;
A
#
# COMPACT_ATOMS: atom_id res chain seq x y z
N MET A 1 -25.83 1.55 -24.33
CA MET A 1 -25.69 2.74 -23.47
C MET A 1 -25.02 2.27 -22.20
N THR A 2 -23.70 2.19 -22.23
CA THR A 2 -22.89 1.95 -21.04
C THR A 2 -22.76 3.28 -20.34
N ASP A 3 -23.23 3.36 -19.09
CA ASP A 3 -22.96 4.51 -18.25
C ASP A 3 -21.44 4.61 -18.10
N ALA A 4 -20.85 5.47 -18.93
CA ALA A 4 -19.61 6.13 -18.64
C ALA A 4 -19.68 6.50 -17.17
N VAL A 5 -18.69 6.08 -16.37
CA VAL A 5 -18.48 6.60 -15.02
C VAL A 5 -18.69 8.11 -15.13
N SER A 6 -19.86 8.57 -14.69
CA SER A 6 -20.39 9.82 -15.21
C SER A 6 -19.48 10.92 -14.72
N ASN A 7 -19.18 11.94 -15.54
CA ASN A 7 -18.43 13.11 -15.06
C ASN A 7 -19.04 13.72 -13.77
N GLN A 8 -20.31 13.39 -13.47
CA GLN A 8 -20.96 13.64 -12.18
C GLN A 8 -20.23 13.02 -10.98
N SER A 9 -19.58 11.85 -11.07
CA SER A 9 -18.86 11.26 -9.92
C SER A 9 -17.51 11.93 -9.66
N LEU A 10 -16.73 12.19 -10.72
CA LEU A 10 -15.38 12.73 -10.58
C LEU A 10 -15.40 14.20 -10.16
N GLY A 11 -16.22 15.03 -10.80
CA GLY A 11 -16.39 16.43 -10.42
C GLY A 11 -16.87 16.57 -8.97
N THR A 12 -17.87 15.77 -8.58
CA THR A 12 -18.40 15.77 -7.21
C THR A 12 -17.35 15.30 -6.20
N TRP A 13 -16.49 14.33 -6.54
CA TRP A 13 -15.40 13.93 -5.66
C TRP A 13 -14.42 15.07 -5.37
N PHE A 14 -14.03 15.83 -6.39
CA PHE A 14 -13.19 17.03 -6.21
C PHE A 14 -13.92 18.12 -5.41
N HIS A 15 -15.22 18.31 -5.65
CA HIS A 15 -16.07 19.23 -4.89
C HIS A 15 -16.07 18.90 -3.40
N ASP A 16 -16.42 17.66 -3.07
CA ASP A 16 -16.48 17.15 -1.70
C ASP A 16 -15.12 17.30 -1.00
N TYR A 17 -14.03 16.97 -1.70
CA TYR A 17 -12.69 17.11 -1.14
C TYR A 17 -12.32 18.57 -0.87
N ARG A 18 -12.68 19.49 -1.77
CA ARG A 18 -12.45 20.93 -1.62
C ARG A 18 -13.26 21.53 -0.46
N GLU A 19 -14.55 21.25 -0.43
CA GLU A 19 -15.47 21.72 0.63
C GLU A 19 -15.06 21.19 2.01
N ASN A 20 -14.58 19.95 2.06
CA ASN A 20 -14.05 19.36 3.29
C ASN A 20 -12.87 20.16 3.87
N LEU A 21 -11.99 20.66 2.99
CA LEU A 21 -10.86 21.51 3.38
C LEU A 21 -11.25 22.99 3.61
N GLY A 22 -12.53 23.33 3.46
CA GLY A 22 -13.02 24.72 3.57
C GLY A 22 -12.42 25.66 2.53
N LEU A 23 -11.96 25.12 1.39
CA LEU A 23 -11.28 25.91 0.37
C LEU A 23 -12.29 26.57 -0.58
N SER A 24 -12.08 27.85 -0.88
CA SER A 24 -12.83 28.51 -1.96
C SER A 24 -12.44 27.94 -3.33
N LEU A 25 -13.34 28.06 -4.31
CA LEU A 25 -13.06 27.70 -5.70
C LEU A 25 -11.80 28.40 -6.24
N ARG A 26 -11.57 29.67 -5.88
CA ARG A 26 -10.39 30.42 -6.34
C ARG A 26 -9.10 29.87 -5.74
N ALA A 27 -9.11 29.52 -4.45
CA ALA A 27 -7.95 28.94 -3.79
C ALA A 27 -7.60 27.56 -4.37
N ALA A 28 -8.60 26.71 -4.62
CA ALA A 28 -8.37 25.38 -5.18
C ALA A 28 -7.95 25.43 -6.66
N ALA A 29 -8.59 26.27 -7.47
CA ALA A 29 -8.27 26.41 -8.88
C ALA A 29 -6.84 26.95 -9.11
N GLY A 30 -6.37 27.86 -8.23
CA GLY A 30 -5.08 28.53 -8.40
C GLY A 30 -4.99 29.24 -9.75
N ASP A 31 -3.81 29.21 -10.37
CA ASP A 31 -3.57 29.85 -11.66
C ASP A 31 -3.85 28.93 -12.88
N SER A 32 -4.12 27.64 -12.65
CA SER A 32 -4.30 26.66 -13.75
C SER A 32 -5.67 26.76 -14.42
N MET A 33 -6.68 27.30 -13.73
CA MET A 33 -8.01 27.50 -14.29
C MET A 33 -8.81 28.59 -13.56
N SER A 34 -9.88 29.07 -14.18
CA SER A 34 -10.81 29.99 -13.52
C SER A 34 -11.71 29.26 -12.53
N ALA A 35 -12.11 29.95 -11.45
CA ALA A 35 -13.07 29.43 -10.47
C ALA A 35 -14.41 29.00 -11.11
N ALA A 36 -14.84 29.70 -12.17
CA ALA A 36 -16.05 29.34 -12.93
C ALA A 36 -15.89 28.02 -13.69
N ARG A 37 -14.70 27.75 -14.24
CA ARG A 37 -14.39 26.48 -14.89
C ARG A 37 -14.36 25.34 -13.87
N LEU A 38 -13.71 25.54 -12.73
CA LEU A 38 -13.71 24.57 -11.64
C LEU A 38 -15.15 24.27 -11.16
N SER A 39 -15.98 25.30 -10.96
CA SER A 39 -17.37 25.12 -10.56
C SER A 39 -18.22 24.34 -11.58
N ARG A 40 -17.97 24.51 -12.88
CA ARG A 40 -18.64 23.70 -13.91
C ARG A 40 -18.16 22.26 -13.88
N PHE A 41 -16.86 22.03 -13.71
CA PHE A 41 -16.31 20.69 -13.55
C PHE A 41 -16.85 19.97 -12.32
N GLU A 42 -16.84 20.62 -11.16
CA GLU A 42 -17.37 20.08 -9.90
C GLU A 42 -18.84 19.68 -9.99
N ARG A 43 -19.63 20.35 -10.85
CA ARG A 43 -21.04 20.02 -11.11
C ARG A 43 -21.24 19.03 -12.26
N GLY A 44 -20.17 18.45 -12.79
CA GLY A 44 -20.22 17.53 -13.95
C GLY A 44 -20.64 18.20 -15.26
N GLN A 45 -20.59 19.53 -15.35
CA GLN A 45 -21.03 20.30 -16.53
C GLN A 45 -19.94 20.50 -17.59
N SER A 46 -18.67 20.25 -17.24
CA SER A 46 -17.54 20.35 -18.16
C SER A 46 -16.38 19.47 -17.72
N GLU A 47 -15.54 19.05 -18.66
CA GLU A 47 -14.27 18.40 -18.33
C GLU A 47 -13.14 19.42 -18.16
N ILE A 48 -12.12 19.05 -17.38
CA ILE A 48 -10.85 19.78 -17.27
C ILE A 48 -9.73 18.99 -17.94
N SER A 49 -8.69 19.69 -18.39
CA SER A 49 -7.49 19.05 -18.92
C SER A 49 -6.76 18.28 -17.82
N THR A 50 -5.98 17.29 -18.21
CA THR A 50 -5.15 16.49 -17.30
C THR A 50 -4.21 17.36 -16.46
N GLU A 51 -3.55 18.34 -17.07
CA GLU A 51 -2.68 19.28 -16.35
C GLU A 51 -3.44 20.09 -15.29
N ALA A 52 -4.62 20.60 -15.66
CA ALA A 52 -5.47 21.37 -14.75
C ALA A 52 -5.95 20.51 -13.57
N ALA A 53 -6.26 19.22 -13.81
CA ALA A 53 -6.59 18.27 -12.77
C ALA A 53 -5.40 17.99 -11.85
N VAL A 54 -4.20 17.75 -12.38
CA VAL A 54 -3.00 17.55 -11.55
C VAL A 54 -2.73 18.78 -10.68
N THR A 55 -2.80 19.99 -11.22
CA THR A 55 -2.60 21.20 -10.41
C THR A 55 -3.68 21.34 -9.35
N LEU A 56 -4.94 21.01 -9.68
CA LEU A 56 -6.02 20.99 -8.70
C LEU A 56 -5.74 19.98 -7.57
N MET A 57 -5.32 18.76 -7.90
CA MET A 57 -4.95 17.74 -6.91
C MET A 57 -3.81 18.21 -6.01
N PHE A 58 -2.80 18.88 -6.59
CA PHE A 58 -1.70 19.47 -5.83
C PHE A 58 -2.18 20.58 -4.88
N ASN A 59 -3.03 21.50 -5.36
CA ASN A 59 -3.61 22.58 -4.56
C ASN A 59 -4.55 22.07 -3.45
N LEU A 60 -5.18 20.92 -3.66
CA LEU A 60 -5.99 20.24 -2.65
C LEU A 60 -5.13 19.39 -1.70
N GLY A 61 -3.85 19.20 -1.98
CA GLY A 61 -2.97 18.35 -1.17
C GLY A 61 -3.38 16.88 -1.24
N MET A 62 -3.87 16.42 -2.38
CA MET A 62 -4.04 15.00 -2.66
C MET A 62 -2.67 14.35 -2.87
N ASN A 63 -2.47 13.14 -2.37
CA ASN A 63 -1.31 12.29 -2.63
C ASN A 63 -1.73 11.00 -3.32
N ARG A 64 -0.77 10.07 -3.47
CA ARG A 64 -0.97 8.78 -4.13
C ARG A 64 -2.10 7.96 -3.52
N THR A 65 -2.28 8.01 -2.20
CA THR A 65 -3.35 7.29 -1.48
C THR A 65 -4.73 7.80 -1.91
N GLU A 66 -4.94 9.11 -2.03
CA GLU A 66 -6.23 9.63 -2.53
C GLU A 66 -6.55 9.17 -3.95
N ILE A 67 -5.54 9.07 -4.82
CA ILE A 67 -5.72 8.55 -6.19
C ILE A 67 -6.05 7.05 -6.16
N ARG A 68 -5.35 6.29 -5.31
CA ARG A 68 -5.63 4.87 -5.09
C ARG A 68 -7.08 4.67 -4.64
N ASN A 69 -7.58 5.53 -3.76
CA ASN A 69 -8.94 5.47 -3.24
C ASN A 69 -9.98 5.82 -4.30
N LEU A 70 -9.69 6.82 -5.14
CA LEU A 70 -10.50 7.14 -6.31
C LEU A 70 -10.57 5.95 -7.27
N ASN A 71 -9.43 5.34 -7.60
CA ASN A 71 -9.36 4.15 -8.45
C ASN A 71 -10.10 2.96 -7.83
N ALA A 72 -9.99 2.73 -6.52
CA ALA A 72 -10.70 1.64 -5.84
C ALA A 72 -12.23 1.74 -5.96
N GLN A 73 -12.78 2.95 -6.17
CA GLN A 73 -14.21 3.19 -6.41
C GLN A 73 -14.59 3.16 -7.90
N ASN A 74 -13.61 3.28 -8.80
CA ASN A 74 -13.83 3.21 -10.24
C ASN A 74 -13.87 1.74 -10.72
N PRO A 75 -14.97 1.22 -11.30
CA PRO A 75 -15.01 -0.15 -11.83
C PRO A 75 -14.09 -0.37 -13.03
N TYR A 76 -13.64 0.70 -13.70
CA TYR A 76 -12.72 0.64 -14.82
C TYR A 76 -11.24 0.60 -14.38
N SER A 77 -10.93 0.84 -13.10
CA SER A 77 -9.53 0.80 -12.63
C SER A 77 -9.15 -0.60 -12.14
N PHE A 78 -7.91 -1.01 -12.42
CA PHE A 78 -7.39 -2.31 -11.98
C PHE A 78 -7.35 -2.40 -10.43
N PRO A 79 -7.79 -3.51 -9.82
CA PRO A 79 -7.87 -3.64 -8.37
C PRO A 79 -6.47 -3.82 -7.75
N LEU A 80 -5.85 -2.71 -7.34
CA LEU A 80 -4.50 -2.68 -6.77
C LEU A 80 -4.35 -3.36 -5.39
N ASN A 81 -5.42 -3.91 -4.82
CA ASN A 81 -5.41 -4.70 -3.59
C ASN A 81 -5.54 -6.21 -3.87
N LEU A 82 -5.51 -6.65 -5.13
CA LEU A 82 -5.73 -8.06 -5.48
C LEU A 82 -4.72 -9.01 -4.82
N ILE A 83 -3.45 -8.60 -4.67
CA ILE A 83 -2.45 -9.39 -3.94
C ILE A 83 -2.83 -9.58 -2.47
N GLU A 84 -3.30 -8.53 -1.81
CA GLU A 84 -3.74 -8.62 -0.40
C GLU A 84 -4.91 -9.61 -0.28
N LEU A 85 -5.87 -9.56 -1.21
CA LEU A 85 -6.99 -10.51 -1.25
C LEU A 85 -6.55 -11.96 -1.50
N LEU A 86 -5.47 -12.16 -2.28
CA LEU A 86 -4.90 -13.49 -2.51
C LEU A 86 -4.21 -14.02 -1.25
N LEU A 87 -3.46 -13.17 -0.54
CA LEU A 87 -2.75 -13.54 0.69
C LEU A 87 -3.70 -13.86 1.86
N THR A 88 -4.92 -13.30 1.86
CA THR A 88 -5.97 -13.58 2.86
C THR A 88 -6.92 -14.72 2.45
N ASP A 89 -6.76 -15.26 1.24
CA ASP A 89 -7.69 -16.22 0.65
C ASP A 89 -9.15 -15.72 0.60
N ASP A 90 -9.39 -14.41 0.45
CA ASP A 90 -10.75 -13.83 0.33
C ASP A 90 -11.30 -14.04 -1.10
N ARG A 91 -11.65 -15.30 -1.41
CA ARG A 91 -12.14 -15.74 -2.73
C ARG A 91 -13.37 -14.96 -3.20
N ALA A 92 -14.26 -14.60 -2.28
CA ALA A 92 -15.47 -13.83 -2.60
C ALA A 92 -15.12 -12.41 -3.04
N ALA A 93 -14.19 -11.74 -2.35
CA ALA A 93 -13.71 -10.42 -2.76
C ALA A 93 -12.96 -10.47 -4.09
N ILE A 94 -12.14 -11.50 -4.33
CA ILE A 94 -11.44 -11.71 -5.61
C ILE A 94 -12.44 -11.84 -6.76
N GLN A 95 -13.47 -12.68 -6.61
CA GLN A 95 -14.49 -12.86 -7.64
C GLN A 95 -15.28 -11.58 -7.90
N THR A 96 -15.60 -10.83 -6.83
CA THR A 96 -16.29 -9.54 -6.94
C THR A 96 -15.44 -8.52 -7.71
N ALA A 97 -14.14 -8.43 -7.40
CA ALA A 97 -13.20 -7.55 -8.09
C ALA A 97 -13.07 -7.94 -9.58
N ALA A 98 -12.93 -9.23 -9.88
CA ALA A 98 -12.87 -9.75 -11.24
C ALA A 98 -14.12 -9.41 -12.05
N ASN A 99 -15.30 -9.73 -11.53
CA ASN A 99 -16.58 -9.46 -12.21
C ASN A 99 -16.77 -7.96 -12.47
N ARG A 100 -16.45 -7.13 -11.47
CA ARG A 100 -16.57 -5.67 -11.58
C ARG A 100 -15.65 -5.11 -12.67
N PHE A 101 -14.37 -5.50 -12.67
CA PHE A 101 -13.39 -5.03 -13.65
C PHE A 101 -13.73 -5.50 -15.07
N LEU A 102 -13.94 -6.81 -15.26
CA LEU A 102 -14.19 -7.40 -16.58
C LEU A 102 -15.50 -6.89 -17.21
N SER A 103 -16.53 -6.62 -16.39
CA SER A 103 -17.78 -6.04 -16.89
C SER A 103 -17.59 -4.60 -17.38
N ALA A 104 -16.72 -3.82 -16.73
CA ALA A 104 -16.42 -2.44 -17.14
C ALA A 104 -15.65 -2.36 -18.47
N HIS A 105 -14.86 -3.39 -18.81
CA HIS A 105 -14.04 -3.47 -20.01
C HIS A 105 -14.69 -4.27 -21.15
N ILE A 106 -15.98 -4.62 -21.03
CA ILE A 106 -16.65 -5.45 -22.04
C ILE A 106 -16.66 -4.78 -23.42
N SER A 107 -16.85 -3.46 -23.46
CA SER A 107 -16.90 -2.65 -24.69
C SER A 107 -15.54 -2.28 -25.26
N ASP A 108 -14.45 -2.60 -24.58
CA ASP A 108 -13.13 -2.17 -24.99
C ASP A 108 -12.66 -2.93 -26.23
N PRO A 109 -11.78 -2.31 -27.05
CA PRO A 109 -11.20 -2.95 -28.22
C PRO A 109 -10.62 -4.32 -27.89
N ASP A 110 -10.85 -5.28 -28.79
CA ASP A 110 -10.32 -6.64 -28.63
C ASP A 110 -8.82 -6.65 -28.95
N THR A 111 -8.01 -6.42 -27.91
CA THR A 111 -6.55 -6.38 -27.99
C THR A 111 -5.94 -7.52 -27.16
N TYR A 112 -4.64 -7.77 -27.36
CA TYR A 112 -3.95 -8.74 -26.52
C TYR A 112 -3.90 -8.33 -25.03
N LEU A 113 -3.99 -7.02 -24.70
CA LEU A 113 -4.06 -6.58 -23.30
C LEU A 113 -5.37 -7.04 -22.64
N LYS A 114 -6.50 -6.95 -23.35
CA LYS A 114 -7.79 -7.49 -22.88
C LYS A 114 -7.71 -8.99 -22.57
N ALA A 115 -6.98 -9.75 -23.39
CA ALA A 115 -6.70 -11.16 -23.14
C ALA A 115 -5.81 -11.36 -21.90
N VAL A 116 -4.78 -10.52 -21.70
CA VAL A 116 -3.94 -10.53 -20.49
C VAL A 116 -4.74 -10.22 -19.23
N GLU A 117 -5.64 -9.23 -19.27
CA GLU A 117 -6.54 -8.90 -18.15
C GLU A 117 -7.42 -10.08 -17.75
N GLN A 118 -8.08 -10.69 -18.74
CA GLN A 118 -8.89 -11.89 -18.55
C GLN A 118 -8.08 -13.02 -17.94
N LEU A 119 -6.86 -13.23 -18.41
CA LEU A 119 -5.96 -14.26 -17.91
C LEU A 119 -5.52 -14.00 -16.46
N ILE A 120 -5.19 -12.76 -16.10
CA ILE A 120 -4.84 -12.39 -14.72
C ILE A 120 -6.00 -12.75 -13.78
N PHE A 121 -7.24 -12.38 -14.13
CA PHE A 121 -8.40 -12.70 -13.30
C PHE A 121 -8.81 -14.17 -13.33
N GLN A 122 -8.65 -14.86 -14.47
CA GLN A 122 -8.81 -16.31 -14.55
C GLN A 122 -7.85 -16.99 -13.56
N CYS A 123 -6.57 -16.65 -13.58
CA CYS A 123 -5.58 -17.18 -12.64
C CYS A 123 -5.91 -16.81 -11.19
N ALA A 124 -6.29 -15.56 -10.91
CA ALA A 124 -6.63 -15.12 -9.56
C ALA A 124 -7.85 -15.88 -8.97
N THR A 125 -8.86 -16.16 -9.80
CA THR A 125 -10.08 -16.89 -9.44
C THR A 125 -9.94 -18.42 -9.55
N THR A 126 -8.85 -18.92 -10.11
CA THR A 126 -8.52 -20.34 -10.13
C THR A 126 -7.88 -20.75 -8.81
N GLU A 127 -8.22 -21.93 -8.29
CA GLU A 127 -7.55 -22.45 -7.11
C GLU A 127 -6.12 -22.84 -7.44
N VAL A 128 -5.17 -22.46 -6.59
CA VAL A 128 -3.76 -22.80 -6.79
C VAL A 128 -3.50 -24.32 -6.77
N THR A 129 -4.39 -25.08 -6.14
CA THR A 129 -4.42 -26.56 -6.08
C THR A 129 -4.94 -27.22 -7.35
N SER A 130 -5.46 -26.46 -8.31
CA SER A 130 -5.95 -27.02 -9.57
C SER A 130 -4.82 -27.47 -10.50
N ASP A 131 -5.15 -28.39 -11.40
CA ASP A 131 -4.29 -28.83 -12.50
C ASP A 131 -4.25 -27.85 -13.68
N PHE A 132 -4.87 -26.68 -13.54
CA PHE A 132 -4.82 -25.63 -14.56
C PHE A 132 -3.36 -25.23 -14.82
N GLN A 133 -3.02 -25.06 -16.10
CA GLN A 133 -1.71 -24.61 -16.55
C GLN A 133 -1.90 -23.61 -17.68
N LEU A 134 -1.03 -22.61 -17.74
CA LEU A 134 -1.00 -21.66 -18.84
C LEU A 134 -0.61 -22.37 -20.14
N SER A 135 -1.32 -22.05 -21.22
CA SER A 135 -0.88 -22.48 -22.54
C SER A 135 0.33 -21.65 -22.98
N MET A 136 1.12 -22.18 -23.93
CA MET A 136 2.20 -21.40 -24.55
C MET A 136 1.72 -20.06 -25.13
N ARG A 137 0.48 -20.02 -25.67
CA ARG A 137 -0.11 -18.79 -26.18
C ARG A 137 -0.30 -17.76 -25.06
N ASP A 138 -0.80 -18.19 -23.91
CA ASP A 138 -1.02 -17.33 -22.75
C ASP A 138 0.31 -16.75 -22.25
N GLU A 139 1.34 -17.59 -22.16
CA GLU A 139 2.69 -17.14 -21.75
C GLU A 139 3.32 -16.17 -22.75
N ILE A 140 3.09 -16.34 -24.06
CA ILE A 140 3.56 -15.37 -25.07
C ILE A 140 2.87 -14.01 -24.89
N GLN A 141 1.58 -13.99 -24.57
CA GLN A 141 0.87 -12.74 -24.31
C GLN A 141 1.36 -12.05 -23.04
N LEU A 142 1.55 -12.83 -21.95
CA LEU A 142 2.13 -12.33 -20.71
C LEU A 142 3.58 -11.86 -20.90
N HIS A 143 4.37 -12.57 -21.69
CA HIS A 143 5.75 -12.18 -22.03
C HIS A 143 5.77 -10.84 -22.74
N LYS A 144 4.89 -10.63 -23.73
CA LYS A 144 4.75 -9.34 -24.40
C LYS A 144 4.38 -8.22 -23.42
N PHE A 145 3.48 -8.50 -22.48
CA PHE A 145 3.09 -7.53 -21.45
C PHE A 145 4.25 -7.19 -20.49
N LEU A 146 4.99 -8.21 -20.04
CA LEU A 146 6.06 -8.09 -19.03
C LEU A 146 7.45 -7.86 -19.62
N ALA A 147 7.58 -7.63 -20.93
CA ALA A 147 8.85 -7.60 -21.64
C ALA A 147 9.86 -6.57 -21.10
N TYR A 148 9.40 -5.52 -20.39
CA TYR A 148 10.21 -4.40 -19.89
C TYR A 148 10.22 -4.36 -18.36
N PRO A 149 11.10 -5.12 -17.68
CA PRO A 149 11.14 -5.18 -16.22
C PRO A 149 11.32 -3.83 -15.52
N GLN A 150 12.00 -2.88 -16.16
CA GLN A 150 12.29 -1.55 -15.64
C GLN A 150 11.03 -0.68 -15.53
N SER A 151 9.98 -1.06 -16.24
CA SER A 151 8.67 -0.39 -16.21
C SER A 151 7.64 -1.15 -15.36
N TRP A 152 8.02 -2.28 -14.74
CA TRP A 152 7.12 -3.01 -13.85
C TRP A 152 6.71 -2.15 -12.64
N GLY A 153 5.41 -2.13 -12.36
CA GLY A 153 4.81 -1.55 -11.17
C GLY A 153 3.93 -2.56 -10.44
N THR A 154 3.00 -2.07 -9.63
CA THR A 154 2.14 -2.93 -8.82
C THR A 154 1.19 -3.79 -9.67
N ILE A 155 0.77 -3.32 -10.85
CA ILE A 155 -0.04 -4.13 -11.79
C ILE A 155 0.77 -5.31 -12.34
N GLU A 156 2.01 -5.10 -12.82
CA GLU A 156 2.86 -6.20 -13.27
C GLU A 156 3.21 -7.17 -12.15
N ALA A 157 3.52 -6.67 -10.96
CA ALA A 157 3.73 -7.54 -9.79
C ALA A 157 2.47 -8.38 -9.49
N THR A 158 1.28 -7.80 -9.61
CA THR A 158 0.02 -8.52 -9.43
C THR A 158 -0.16 -9.59 -10.50
N ALA A 159 0.09 -9.25 -11.77
CA ALA A 159 0.04 -10.20 -12.87
C ALA A 159 0.99 -11.38 -12.59
N ILE A 160 2.26 -11.11 -12.29
CA ILE A 160 3.26 -12.13 -11.96
C ILE A 160 2.79 -12.99 -10.77
N PHE A 161 2.36 -12.37 -9.67
CA PHE A 161 1.91 -13.07 -8.47
C PHE A 161 0.74 -14.02 -8.75
N THR A 162 -0.19 -13.61 -9.61
CA THR A 162 -1.37 -14.42 -9.98
C THR A 162 -1.04 -15.55 -10.93
N VAL A 163 -0.17 -15.33 -11.92
CA VAL A 163 0.02 -16.28 -13.04
C VAL A 163 1.14 -17.31 -12.79
N LEU A 164 2.18 -16.97 -12.01
CA LEU A 164 3.31 -17.87 -11.80
C LEU A 164 2.96 -19.25 -11.21
N PRO A 165 1.95 -19.40 -10.33
CA PRO A 165 1.54 -20.72 -9.88
C PRO A 165 1.02 -21.65 -10.99
N PHE A 166 0.74 -21.14 -12.19
CA PHE A 166 0.23 -21.89 -13.34
C PHE A 166 1.17 -21.85 -14.55
N ALA A 167 2.31 -21.16 -14.41
CA ALA A 167 3.24 -20.94 -15.50
C ALA A 167 4.27 -22.05 -15.63
N SER A 168 4.84 -22.21 -16.83
CA SER A 168 5.95 -23.10 -17.14
C SER A 168 7.25 -22.70 -16.45
N THR A 169 8.20 -23.64 -16.44
CA THR A 169 9.56 -23.39 -15.97
C THR A 169 10.25 -22.26 -16.72
N GLU A 170 10.05 -22.17 -18.04
CA GLU A 170 10.65 -21.13 -18.88
C GLU A 170 10.14 -19.73 -18.51
N PHE A 171 8.82 -19.60 -18.31
CA PHE A 171 8.22 -18.33 -17.95
C PHE A 171 8.58 -17.88 -16.52
N ARG A 172 8.64 -18.82 -15.56
CA ARG A 172 9.14 -18.54 -14.20
C ARG A 172 10.58 -18.01 -14.23
N ASN A 173 11.45 -18.64 -15.03
CA ASN A 173 12.82 -18.19 -15.22
C ASN A 173 12.92 -16.81 -15.87
N PHE A 174 12.06 -16.51 -16.84
CA PHE A 174 11.96 -15.16 -17.41
C PHE A 174 11.64 -14.10 -16.35
N CYS A 175 10.65 -14.35 -15.48
CA CYS A 175 10.31 -13.42 -14.40
C CYS A 175 11.47 -13.24 -13.41
N ARG A 176 12.22 -14.32 -13.10
CA ARG A 176 13.41 -14.28 -12.24
C ARG A 176 14.58 -13.50 -12.84
N VAL A 177 14.80 -13.58 -14.16
CA VAL A 177 15.78 -12.70 -14.82
C VAL A 177 15.27 -11.25 -14.83
N GLY A 178 13.96 -11.08 -15.00
CA GLY A 178 13.32 -9.76 -15.02
C GLY A 178 13.49 -8.98 -13.71
N ILE A 179 13.30 -9.61 -12.55
CA ILE A 179 13.43 -8.90 -11.26
C ILE A 179 14.83 -8.29 -11.05
N ALA A 180 15.89 -9.01 -11.45
CA ALA A 180 17.26 -8.50 -11.38
C ALA A 180 17.47 -7.30 -12.31
N ALA A 181 16.80 -7.29 -13.46
CA ALA A 181 16.86 -6.19 -14.43
C ALA A 181 15.94 -5.01 -14.09
N ALA A 182 14.90 -5.20 -13.29
CA ALA A 182 13.87 -4.20 -13.02
C ALA A 182 14.41 -2.95 -12.32
N GLY A 183 15.44 -3.07 -11.47
CA GLY A 183 15.96 -1.95 -10.66
C GLY A 183 14.89 -1.21 -9.84
N GLY A 184 13.73 -1.86 -9.64
CA GLY A 184 12.49 -1.23 -9.20
C GLY A 184 12.39 -0.97 -7.70
N SER A 185 11.20 -0.57 -7.26
CA SER A 185 10.93 -0.31 -5.85
C SER A 185 11.04 -1.61 -5.03
N LEU A 186 11.42 -1.48 -3.76
CA LEU A 186 11.50 -2.63 -2.86
C LEU A 186 10.19 -3.44 -2.79
N PRO A 187 8.98 -2.83 -2.68
CA PRO A 187 7.72 -3.58 -2.72
C PRO A 187 7.59 -4.48 -3.95
N LEU A 188 7.90 -3.95 -5.14
CA LEU A 188 7.86 -4.72 -6.39
C LEU A 188 8.79 -5.93 -6.31
N GLN A 189 10.05 -5.71 -5.91
CA GLN A 189 11.05 -6.76 -5.82
C GLN A 189 10.66 -7.85 -4.81
N THR A 190 10.19 -7.47 -3.63
CA THR A 190 9.75 -8.43 -2.61
C THR A 190 8.55 -9.25 -3.07
N THR A 191 7.58 -8.63 -3.73
CA THR A 191 6.36 -9.30 -4.21
C THR A 191 6.65 -10.27 -5.35
N VAL A 192 7.43 -9.84 -6.36
CA VAL A 192 7.78 -10.70 -7.50
C VAL A 192 8.70 -11.84 -7.06
N GLY A 193 9.69 -11.57 -6.22
CA GLY A 193 10.56 -12.62 -5.68
C GLY A 193 9.77 -13.65 -4.87
N LEU A 194 8.82 -13.21 -4.02
CA LEU A 194 7.94 -14.11 -3.28
C LEU A 194 7.11 -14.97 -4.24
N ALA A 195 6.54 -14.41 -5.30
CA ALA A 195 5.77 -15.15 -6.29
C ALA A 195 6.59 -16.27 -6.95
N ILE A 196 7.86 -16.00 -7.28
CA ILE A 196 8.78 -16.97 -7.89
C ILE A 196 9.06 -18.12 -6.90
N ALA A 197 9.36 -17.78 -5.64
CA ALA A 197 9.64 -18.77 -4.59
C ALA A 197 8.41 -19.65 -4.30
N LEU A 198 7.22 -19.07 -4.20
CA LEU A 198 5.95 -19.79 -4.04
C LEU A 198 5.68 -20.75 -5.20
N ALA A 199 5.93 -20.32 -6.44
CA ALA A 199 5.76 -21.17 -7.61
C ALA A 199 6.76 -22.34 -7.59
N ALA A 200 8.03 -22.08 -7.28
CA ALA A 200 9.04 -23.14 -7.14
C ALA A 200 8.65 -24.17 -6.07
N ALA A 201 8.12 -23.70 -4.93
CA ALA A 201 7.61 -24.57 -3.88
C ALA A 201 6.42 -25.42 -4.35
N LYS A 202 5.41 -24.83 -5.00
CA LYS A 202 4.26 -25.56 -5.57
C LYS A 202 4.67 -26.70 -6.50
N PHE A 203 5.69 -26.48 -7.33
CA PHE A 203 6.15 -27.48 -8.30
C PHE A 203 7.26 -28.39 -7.77
N GLY A 204 7.61 -28.29 -6.48
CA GLY A 204 8.62 -29.13 -5.85
C GLY A 204 10.05 -28.92 -6.37
N ASP A 205 10.30 -27.81 -7.07
CA ASP A 205 11.62 -27.46 -7.60
C ASP A 205 12.50 -26.88 -6.48
N ARG A 206 13.06 -27.78 -5.67
CA ARG A 206 13.88 -27.40 -4.51
C ARG A 206 15.11 -26.55 -4.88
N PRO A 207 15.87 -26.86 -5.95
CA PRO A 207 16.96 -25.99 -6.38
C PRO A 207 16.49 -24.57 -6.74
N ALA A 208 15.40 -24.43 -7.50
CA ALA A 208 14.87 -23.11 -7.84
C ALA A 208 14.32 -22.37 -6.61
N LEU A 209 13.69 -23.08 -5.67
CA LEU A 209 13.23 -22.51 -4.41
C LEU A 209 14.40 -21.96 -3.59
N SER A 210 15.45 -22.76 -3.36
CA SER A 210 16.63 -22.33 -2.61
C SER A 210 17.31 -21.12 -3.26
N GLN A 211 17.45 -21.13 -4.58
CA GLN A 211 18.00 -19.97 -5.30
C GLN A 211 17.12 -18.74 -5.15
N SER A 212 15.79 -18.88 -5.28
CA SER A 212 14.87 -17.76 -5.17
C SER A 212 14.83 -17.17 -3.76
N LEU A 213 15.00 -18.01 -2.73
CA LEU A 213 15.13 -17.56 -1.35
C LEU A 213 16.44 -16.81 -1.12
N GLN A 214 17.55 -17.24 -1.73
CA GLN A 214 18.80 -16.48 -1.69
C GLN A 214 18.66 -15.12 -2.39
N ASP A 215 18.10 -15.11 -3.59
CA ASP A 215 17.88 -13.88 -4.36
C ASP A 215 16.99 -12.89 -3.57
N LEU A 216 15.97 -13.41 -2.88
CA LEU A 216 15.12 -12.62 -1.98
C LEU A 216 15.87 -12.11 -0.75
N ASP A 217 16.71 -12.93 -0.12
CA ASP A 217 17.50 -12.53 1.05
C ASP A 217 18.42 -11.35 0.72
N ASP A 218 19.09 -11.37 -0.44
CA ASP A 218 19.93 -10.27 -0.92
C ASP A 218 19.15 -8.94 -1.08
N ILE A 219 17.87 -9.01 -1.45
CA ILE A 219 16.97 -7.86 -1.56
C ILE A 219 16.52 -7.36 -0.19
N VAL A 220 16.21 -8.31 0.69
CA VAL A 220 15.50 -8.11 1.96
C VAL A 220 16.45 -7.72 3.09
N GLN A 221 17.62 -8.36 3.23
CA GLN A 221 18.57 -8.15 4.33
C GLN A 221 18.95 -6.68 4.55
N PRO A 222 19.33 -5.89 3.52
CA PRO A 222 19.70 -4.48 3.72
C PRO A 222 18.51 -3.61 4.15
N ARG A 223 17.29 -4.13 4.08
CA ARG A 223 16.02 -3.40 4.24
C ARG A 223 15.03 -4.19 5.09
N TRP A 224 15.55 -5.01 6.02
CA TRP A 224 14.76 -5.94 6.83
C TRP A 224 13.62 -5.24 7.58
N ASN A 225 13.82 -3.97 7.92
CA ASN A 225 12.87 -3.14 8.65
C ASN A 225 11.88 -2.40 7.76
N SER A 226 11.85 -2.62 6.44
CA SER A 226 10.88 -1.97 5.56
C SER A 226 9.49 -2.62 5.66
N ILE A 227 8.43 -1.82 5.47
CA ILE A 227 7.04 -2.30 5.49
C ILE A 227 6.80 -3.42 4.46
N ALA A 228 7.39 -3.30 3.27
CA ALA A 228 7.25 -4.29 2.21
C ALA A 228 7.76 -5.68 2.64
N VAL A 229 8.92 -5.73 3.30
CA VAL A 229 9.50 -6.97 3.84
C VAL A 229 8.61 -7.55 4.93
N ARG A 230 8.16 -6.70 5.85
CA ARG A 230 7.31 -7.08 6.98
C ARG A 230 6.06 -7.82 6.51
N GLN A 231 5.41 -7.34 5.45
CA GLN A 231 4.18 -7.94 4.91
C GLN A 231 4.36 -9.36 4.36
N ILE A 232 5.53 -9.69 3.82
CA ILE A 232 5.77 -11.01 3.21
C ILE A 232 6.44 -12.01 4.15
N ARG A 233 6.90 -11.56 5.32
CA ARG A 233 7.71 -12.36 6.26
C ARG A 233 7.06 -13.69 6.66
N PRO A 234 5.75 -13.79 6.96
CA PRO A 234 5.11 -15.08 7.26
C PRO A 234 5.27 -16.11 6.14
N ALA A 235 5.17 -15.66 4.88
CA ALA A 235 5.35 -16.52 3.72
C ALA A 235 6.83 -16.92 3.53
N LEU A 236 7.76 -16.00 3.75
CA LEU A 236 9.20 -16.30 3.72
C LEU A 236 9.58 -17.36 4.76
N ASN A 237 9.12 -17.21 6.01
CA ASN A 237 9.38 -18.17 7.08
C ASN A 237 8.86 -19.57 6.69
N MET A 238 7.64 -19.64 6.13
CA MET A 238 7.07 -20.90 5.63
C MET A 238 7.93 -21.53 4.52
N LEU A 239 8.36 -20.73 3.54
CA LEU A 239 9.19 -21.21 2.43
C LEU A 239 10.59 -21.66 2.87
N GLN A 240 11.18 -20.99 3.87
CA GLN A 240 12.44 -21.43 4.49
C GLN A 240 12.27 -22.78 5.20
N LEU A 241 11.16 -22.97 5.93
CA LEU A 241 10.84 -24.27 6.54
C LEU A 241 10.66 -25.36 5.48
N VAL A 242 10.02 -25.05 4.35
CA VAL A 242 9.93 -25.96 3.21
C VAL A 242 11.33 -26.30 2.73
N ALA A 243 12.14 -25.31 2.34
CA ALA A 243 13.47 -25.51 1.75
C ALA A 243 14.41 -26.34 2.64
N ASN A 244 14.36 -26.15 3.95
CA ASN A 244 15.23 -26.82 4.91
C ASN A 244 14.72 -28.20 5.38
N SER A 245 13.45 -28.52 5.15
CA SER A 245 12.87 -29.79 5.62
C SER A 245 13.13 -30.94 4.65
N THR A 246 13.61 -32.06 5.20
CA THR A 246 13.84 -33.33 4.49
C THR A 246 12.73 -34.36 4.68
N SER A 247 11.72 -34.07 5.52
CA SER A 247 10.67 -35.00 5.95
C SER A 247 9.26 -34.56 5.55
N THR A 248 8.33 -35.52 5.54
CA THR A 248 6.94 -35.43 5.03
C THR A 248 6.05 -34.31 5.63
N PRO A 249 4.94 -33.95 4.95
CA PRO A 249 4.05 -32.81 5.26
C PRO A 249 3.40 -32.79 6.66
N ALA A 250 3.33 -33.92 7.34
CA ALA A 250 2.52 -34.09 8.54
C ALA A 250 3.12 -33.30 9.71
N ALA A 251 2.66 -32.05 9.87
CA ALA A 251 2.82 -31.19 11.03
C ALA A 251 4.25 -31.18 11.60
N THR A 252 5.21 -30.63 10.84
CA THR A 252 6.46 -30.21 11.47
C THR A 252 6.09 -29.28 12.63
N PRO A 253 6.51 -29.57 13.88
CA PRO A 253 6.15 -28.74 15.03
C PRO A 253 6.42 -27.25 14.81
N THR A 254 7.45 -26.94 14.02
CA THR A 254 7.83 -25.59 13.61
C THR A 254 6.80 -24.88 12.72
N PHE A 255 6.14 -25.57 11.78
CA PHE A 255 5.09 -24.94 10.97
C PHE A 255 3.82 -24.73 11.78
N THR A 256 3.44 -25.70 12.62
CA THR A 256 2.32 -25.54 13.56
C THR A 256 2.57 -24.35 14.51
N LEU A 257 3.81 -24.21 15.01
CA LEU A 257 4.21 -23.07 15.83
C LEU A 257 4.12 -21.75 15.05
N LEU A 258 4.57 -21.70 13.79
CA LEU A 258 4.41 -20.52 12.93
C LEU A 258 2.94 -20.09 12.82
N LEU A 259 2.03 -21.04 12.57
CA LEU A 259 0.60 -20.75 12.47
C LEU A 259 0.03 -20.26 13.81
N ALA A 260 0.36 -20.92 14.92
CA ALA A 260 -0.07 -20.48 16.26
C ALA A 260 0.46 -19.07 16.59
N ASN A 261 1.71 -18.79 16.23
CA ASN A 261 2.34 -17.48 16.42
C ASN A 261 1.61 -16.39 15.63
N LEU A 262 1.25 -16.65 14.37
CA LEU A 262 0.47 -15.71 13.56
C LEU A 262 -0.92 -15.45 14.15
N GLU A 263 -1.58 -16.46 14.68
CA GLU A 263 -2.87 -16.31 15.37
C GLU A 263 -2.72 -15.47 16.65
N THR A 264 -1.67 -15.74 17.44
CA THR A 264 -1.31 -14.97 18.64
C THR A 264 -1.11 -13.49 18.33
N VAL A 265 -0.47 -13.14 17.21
CA VAL A 265 -0.29 -11.72 16.83
C VAL A 265 -1.45 -11.11 16.03
N GLY A 266 -2.53 -11.86 15.77
CA GLY A 266 -3.71 -11.35 15.06
C GLY A 266 -3.56 -11.32 13.54
N ALA A 267 -2.66 -12.11 12.97
CA ALA A 267 -2.47 -12.32 11.54
C ALA A 267 -3.20 -13.59 11.02
N GLY A 268 -4.28 -14.00 11.68
CA GLY A 268 -4.99 -15.25 11.41
C GLY A 268 -5.59 -15.37 9.99
N ALA A 269 -5.83 -14.25 9.31
CA ALA A 269 -6.38 -14.25 7.94
C ALA A 269 -5.45 -14.91 6.91
N MET A 270 -4.13 -14.98 7.14
CA MET A 270 -3.18 -15.67 6.25
C MET A 270 -3.16 -17.18 6.39
N LEU A 271 -3.69 -17.71 7.51
CA LEU A 271 -3.51 -19.11 7.86
C LEU A 271 -4.00 -20.07 6.76
N PRO A 272 -5.21 -19.89 6.17
CA PRO A 272 -5.68 -20.78 5.11
C PRO A 272 -4.76 -20.76 3.88
N TRP A 273 -4.29 -19.58 3.49
CA TRP A 273 -3.39 -19.41 2.35
C TRP A 273 -2.02 -20.08 2.59
N LEU A 274 -1.42 -19.86 3.77
CA LEU A 274 -0.15 -20.49 4.15
C LEU A 274 -0.24 -22.00 4.23
N GLN A 275 -1.31 -22.52 4.84
CA GLN A 275 -1.57 -23.96 4.92
C GLN A 275 -1.70 -24.60 3.53
N ARG A 276 -2.37 -23.92 2.60
CA ARG A 276 -2.53 -24.40 1.22
C ARG A 276 -1.19 -24.51 0.50
N TYR A 277 -0.34 -23.48 0.57
CA TYR A 277 0.99 -23.52 -0.05
C TYR A 277 1.94 -24.50 0.65
N TRP A 278 1.83 -24.65 1.98
CA TRP A 278 2.55 -25.68 2.71
C TRP A 278 2.21 -27.08 2.16
N GLN A 279 0.93 -27.41 2.04
CA GLN A 279 0.48 -28.69 1.49
C GLN A 279 0.98 -28.92 0.06
N LEU A 280 0.90 -27.91 -0.81
CA LEU A 280 1.39 -27.99 -2.19
C LEU A 280 2.90 -28.23 -2.27
N SER A 281 3.67 -27.72 -1.31
CA SER A 281 5.13 -27.91 -1.28
C SER A 281 5.56 -29.35 -0.99
N TRP A 282 4.62 -30.16 -0.49
CA TRP A 282 4.81 -31.56 -0.14
C TRP A 282 4.10 -32.53 -1.09
N HIS A 283 3.09 -32.06 -1.80
CA HIS A 283 2.41 -32.76 -2.88
C HIS A 283 2.52 -31.94 -4.17
N PRO A 284 3.76 -31.80 -4.69
CA PRO A 284 4.00 -30.86 -5.77
C PRO A 284 3.34 -31.32 -7.06
N HIS A 285 2.90 -30.33 -7.84
CA HIS A 285 2.46 -30.57 -9.20
C HIS A 285 3.69 -30.78 -10.08
N ALA A 286 3.55 -31.56 -11.15
CA ALA A 286 4.61 -31.67 -12.14
C ALA A 286 4.85 -30.31 -12.80
N SER A 287 6.12 -29.89 -12.87
CA SER A 287 6.48 -28.72 -13.67
C SER A 287 6.18 -28.99 -15.14
N VAL A 288 5.56 -28.01 -15.81
CA VAL A 288 5.34 -28.03 -17.25
C VAL A 288 6.43 -27.20 -17.93
N HIS A 289 6.87 -27.67 -19.09
CA HIS A 289 7.79 -26.95 -19.96
C HIS A 289 7.04 -26.50 -21.20
N SER A 290 7.09 -25.21 -21.51
CA SER A 290 6.51 -24.71 -22.77
C SER A 290 7.50 -24.83 -23.91
N GLY A 291 8.81 -24.87 -23.63
CA GLY A 291 9.87 -24.84 -24.66
C GLY A 291 10.02 -23.48 -25.34
N ALA A 292 9.29 -22.46 -24.88
CA ALA A 292 9.39 -21.10 -25.38
C ALA A 292 10.69 -20.42 -24.90
N LYS A 293 11.22 -19.51 -25.72
CA LYS A 293 12.38 -18.69 -25.37
C LYS A 293 11.91 -17.27 -25.07
N PHE A 294 11.81 -16.95 -23.79
CA PHE A 294 11.47 -15.63 -23.32
C PHE A 294 12.74 -14.85 -23.01
N MET A 295 12.81 -13.60 -23.48
CA MET A 295 13.93 -12.70 -23.19
C MET A 295 13.40 -11.39 -22.61
N VAL A 296 14.16 -10.81 -21.68
CA VAL A 296 13.91 -9.45 -21.21
C VAL A 296 14.31 -8.46 -22.29
N ALA A 297 13.46 -7.47 -22.54
CA ALA A 297 13.80 -6.33 -23.38
C ALA A 297 14.54 -5.29 -22.55
N HIS A 298 15.45 -4.56 -23.19
CA HIS A 298 16.07 -3.39 -22.59
C HIS A 298 15.25 -2.15 -22.91
N GLN A 299 14.92 -1.36 -21.88
CA GLN A 299 14.28 -0.07 -22.08
C GLN A 299 15.27 0.88 -22.77
N GLN A 300 14.90 1.38 -23.95
CA GLN A 300 15.73 2.30 -24.74
C GLN A 300 15.42 3.78 -24.46
N GLU A 301 14.23 4.08 -23.95
CA GLU A 301 13.74 5.45 -23.72
C GLU A 301 13.53 5.71 -22.22
N ALA A 302 14.08 6.80 -21.71
CA ALA A 302 13.82 7.24 -20.35
C ALA A 302 12.37 7.74 -20.22
N PRO A 303 11.72 7.54 -19.05
CA PRO A 303 10.39 8.08 -18.80
C PRO A 303 10.33 9.59 -19.04
N ALA A 304 9.38 10.04 -19.86
CA ALA A 304 9.16 11.46 -20.06
C ALA A 304 8.52 12.09 -18.81
N ALA A 305 8.84 13.36 -18.54
CA ALA A 305 8.25 14.14 -17.45
C ALA A 305 6.78 14.51 -17.73
N GLU A 306 6.41 14.60 -19.02
CA GLU A 306 5.04 14.88 -19.45
C GLU A 306 4.22 13.59 -19.58
N ILE A 307 2.96 13.64 -19.14
CA ILE A 307 2.06 12.48 -19.08
C ILE A 307 1.81 11.89 -20.48
N GLY A 308 1.55 12.71 -21.49
CA GLY A 308 1.26 12.25 -22.85
C GLY A 308 2.41 11.45 -23.45
N PRO A 309 3.63 12.03 -23.56
CA PRO A 309 4.82 11.30 -23.99
C PRO A 309 5.14 10.05 -23.15
N HIS A 310 4.87 10.07 -21.84
CA HIS A 310 5.04 8.90 -21.00
C HIS A 310 4.06 7.77 -21.38
N LEU A 311 2.78 8.08 -21.57
CA LEU A 311 1.78 7.10 -22.00
C LEU A 311 2.05 6.58 -23.43
N ARG A 312 2.67 7.39 -24.30
CA ARG A 312 3.18 6.93 -25.60
C ARG A 312 4.26 5.86 -25.44
N MET A 313 5.22 6.09 -24.56
CA MET A 313 6.28 5.12 -24.25
C MET A 313 5.67 3.80 -23.76
N ILE A 314 4.73 3.86 -22.81
CA ILE A 314 4.04 2.67 -22.29
C ILE A 314 3.28 1.96 -23.43
N ARG A 315 2.51 2.68 -24.25
CA ARG A 315 1.80 2.11 -25.42
C ARG A 315 2.77 1.38 -26.36
N HIS A 316 3.93 1.97 -26.65
CA HIS A 316 4.96 1.36 -27.49
C HIS A 316 5.55 0.11 -26.85
N GLN A 317 5.81 0.13 -25.53
CA GLN A 317 6.27 -1.05 -24.78
C GLN A 317 5.23 -2.17 -24.83
N ARG A 318 3.93 -1.84 -24.79
CA ARG A 318 2.85 -2.82 -25.00
C ARG A 318 2.69 -3.22 -26.47
N GLY A 319 3.43 -2.62 -27.41
CA GLY A 319 3.30 -2.92 -28.84
C GLY A 319 1.86 -2.74 -29.33
N LEU A 320 1.21 -1.67 -28.90
CA LEU A 320 -0.13 -1.24 -29.30
C LEU A 320 -0.03 -0.06 -30.28
N ASN A 321 -0.94 -0.03 -31.24
CA ASN A 321 -1.08 1.08 -32.18
C ASN A 321 -1.98 2.18 -31.61
N LEU A 322 -1.98 3.35 -32.25
CA LEU A 322 -2.88 4.44 -31.87
C LEU A 322 -4.36 4.03 -31.96
N THR A 323 -4.74 3.24 -32.97
CA THR A 323 -6.11 2.74 -33.14
C THR A 323 -6.58 1.86 -31.98
N ASP A 324 -5.65 1.18 -31.31
CA ASP A 324 -5.96 0.22 -30.26
C ASP A 324 -6.31 0.93 -28.95
N VAL A 325 -5.74 2.12 -28.73
CA VAL A 325 -5.90 2.92 -27.49
C VAL A 325 -6.88 4.08 -27.63
N CYS A 326 -7.40 4.32 -28.84
CA CYS A 326 -8.37 5.38 -29.11
C CYS A 326 -9.78 4.90 -28.75
N LEU A 327 -10.09 4.90 -27.44
CA LEU A 327 -11.35 4.37 -26.91
C LEU A 327 -12.56 5.17 -27.42
N HIS A 328 -12.62 6.46 -27.08
CA HIS A 328 -13.76 7.34 -27.36
C HIS A 328 -13.36 8.68 -27.98
N TRP A 329 -12.16 8.75 -28.56
CA TRP A 329 -11.62 9.93 -29.23
C TRP A 329 -10.86 9.54 -30.48
N SER A 330 -10.57 10.52 -31.35
CA SER A 330 -9.86 10.27 -32.61
C SER A 330 -8.38 9.93 -32.41
N THR A 331 -7.81 9.15 -33.33
CA THR A 331 -6.36 8.88 -33.44
C THR A 331 -5.52 10.15 -33.53
N ALA A 332 -6.02 11.20 -34.20
CA ALA A 332 -5.35 12.49 -34.26
C ALA A 332 -5.23 13.16 -32.87
N ALA A 333 -6.29 13.09 -32.06
CA ALA A 333 -6.28 13.62 -30.69
C ALA A 333 -5.31 12.82 -29.80
N GLN A 334 -5.31 11.49 -29.90
CA GLN A 334 -4.36 10.64 -29.17
C GLN A 334 -2.92 10.99 -29.54
N SER A 335 -2.62 11.04 -30.84
CA SER A 335 -1.28 11.36 -31.34
C SER A 335 -0.80 12.72 -30.88
N ARG A 336 -1.65 13.75 -30.93
CA ARG A 336 -1.28 15.09 -30.44
C ARG A 336 -1.03 15.10 -28.94
N PHE A 337 -1.83 14.40 -28.15
CA PHE A 337 -1.61 14.26 -26.70
C PHE A 337 -0.30 13.54 -26.39
N GLU A 338 -0.06 12.39 -27.01
CA GLU A 338 1.16 11.59 -26.87
C GLU A 338 2.44 12.33 -27.31
N ASN A 339 2.31 13.39 -28.11
CA ASN A 339 3.40 14.23 -28.56
C ASN A 339 3.48 15.58 -27.82
N GLY A 340 2.70 15.77 -26.74
CA GLY A 340 2.66 17.03 -25.98
C GLY A 340 2.01 18.22 -26.72
N ALA A 341 1.46 18.01 -27.92
CA ALA A 341 0.85 19.05 -28.76
C ALA A 341 -0.60 19.39 -28.39
N SER A 342 -1.20 18.65 -27.46
CA SER A 342 -2.52 18.93 -26.86
C SER A 342 -2.67 18.20 -25.53
N GLN A 343 -3.74 18.50 -24.79
CA GLN A 343 -4.11 17.77 -23.58
C GLN A 343 -5.40 16.97 -23.83
N LEU A 344 -5.46 15.74 -23.32
CA LEU A 344 -6.72 15.06 -23.12
C LEU A 344 -7.43 15.63 -21.88
N SER A 345 -8.72 15.35 -21.75
CA SER A 345 -9.41 15.56 -20.48
C SER A 345 -8.91 14.55 -19.45
N PHE A 346 -8.99 14.94 -18.18
CA PHE A 346 -8.51 14.10 -17.08
C PHE A 346 -9.17 12.72 -17.06
N ASN A 347 -10.49 12.65 -17.29
CA ASN A 347 -11.22 11.39 -17.38
C ASN A 347 -10.72 10.50 -18.53
N ARG A 348 -10.46 11.07 -19.72
CA ARG A 348 -9.90 10.32 -20.85
C ARG A 348 -8.48 9.85 -20.60
N THR A 349 -7.67 10.66 -19.90
CA THR A 349 -6.33 10.21 -19.47
C THR A 349 -6.42 9.09 -18.45
N GLN A 350 -7.35 9.14 -17.49
CA GLN A 350 -7.59 8.03 -16.56
C GLN A 350 -7.96 6.74 -17.32
N GLN A 351 -8.92 6.81 -18.25
CA GLN A 351 -9.33 5.66 -19.05
C GLN A 351 -8.16 5.09 -19.86
N LEU A 352 -7.36 5.95 -20.48
CA LEU A 352 -6.16 5.53 -21.21
C LEU A 352 -5.12 4.89 -20.27
N ASN A 353 -4.92 5.45 -19.09
CA ASN A 353 -4.01 4.93 -18.07
C ASN A 353 -4.44 3.53 -17.61
N ASP A 354 -5.73 3.36 -17.32
CA ASP A 354 -6.32 2.09 -16.89
C ASP A 354 -6.26 1.03 -18.02
N PHE A 355 -6.62 1.41 -19.26
CA PHE A 355 -6.52 0.52 -20.45
C PHE A 355 -5.09 0.08 -20.76
N LEU A 356 -4.09 0.94 -20.50
CA LEU A 356 -2.69 0.60 -20.66
C LEU A 356 -2.11 -0.20 -19.49
N LEU A 357 -2.94 -0.52 -18.48
CA LEU A 357 -2.57 -1.22 -17.26
C LEU A 357 -1.38 -0.55 -16.56
N THR A 358 -1.51 0.76 -16.32
CA THR A 358 -0.52 1.56 -15.59
C THR A 358 -1.18 2.39 -14.49
N GLU A 359 -0.38 3.00 -13.62
CA GLU A 359 -0.84 3.79 -12.48
C GLU A 359 -0.33 5.23 -12.55
N TRP A 360 -1.10 6.15 -11.96
CA TRP A 360 -0.65 7.54 -11.75
C TRP A 360 0.68 7.67 -11.00
N SER A 361 1.00 6.70 -10.15
CA SER A 361 2.27 6.65 -9.43
C SER A 361 3.48 6.48 -10.38
N GLN A 362 3.28 5.81 -11.53
CA GLN A 362 4.29 5.58 -12.56
C GLN A 362 4.44 6.79 -13.50
N LEU A 363 3.43 7.64 -13.61
CA LEU A 363 3.44 8.86 -14.45
C LEU A 363 4.34 9.99 -13.90
N GLY A 364 5.18 9.71 -12.89
CA GLY A 364 6.39 10.49 -12.61
C GLY A 364 6.22 11.85 -11.93
N ARG A 365 5.03 12.16 -11.38
CA ARG A 365 4.79 13.45 -10.74
C ARG A 365 5.26 13.50 -9.28
N ARG A 366 6.33 14.27 -9.05
CA ARG A 366 6.95 14.52 -7.74
C ARG A 366 5.97 15.14 -6.75
N GLU A 367 4.99 15.87 -7.26
CA GLU A 367 3.94 16.57 -6.52
C GLU A 367 3.17 15.65 -5.57
N PHE A 368 3.00 14.36 -5.92
CA PHE A 368 2.29 13.38 -5.10
C PHE A 368 3.14 12.74 -3.99
N SER A 369 4.43 13.10 -3.88
CA SER A 369 5.38 12.47 -2.96
C SER A 369 6.17 13.46 -2.09
N ILE A 370 5.82 14.73 -2.12
CA ILE A 370 6.57 15.80 -1.42
C ILE A 370 6.68 15.53 0.08
N ASN A 371 5.58 15.19 0.76
CA ASN A 371 5.60 14.84 2.18
C ASN A 371 6.48 13.63 2.49
N ALA A 372 6.32 12.55 1.70
CA ALA A 372 7.11 11.33 1.89
C ALA A 372 8.61 11.60 1.72
N ALA A 373 8.99 12.45 0.77
CA ALA A 373 10.38 12.88 0.60
C ALA A 373 10.91 13.64 1.83
N ALA A 374 10.10 14.54 2.41
CA ALA A 374 10.47 15.26 3.63
C ALA A 374 10.63 14.33 4.85
N PHE A 375 9.68 13.40 5.06
CA PHE A 375 9.80 12.38 6.11
C PHE A 375 11.04 11.51 5.93
N ASN A 376 11.30 11.03 4.72
CA ASN A 376 12.50 10.23 4.42
C ASN A 376 13.79 11.02 4.65
N ALA A 377 13.81 12.32 4.31
CA ALA A 377 14.96 13.18 4.57
C ALA A 377 15.20 13.36 6.09
N ILE A 378 14.16 13.55 6.89
CA ILE A 378 14.27 13.63 8.35
C ILE A 378 14.76 12.29 8.94
N THR A 379 14.18 11.17 8.50
CA THR A 379 14.60 9.84 8.95
C THR A 379 16.06 9.54 8.56
N ALA A 380 16.50 9.97 7.37
CA ALA A 380 17.89 9.83 6.95
C ALA A 380 18.85 10.73 7.75
N LEU A 381 18.41 11.93 8.14
CA LEU A 381 19.18 12.78 9.05
C LEU A 381 19.35 12.11 10.40
N LYS A 382 18.27 11.57 10.99
CA LYS A 382 18.34 10.78 12.23
C LYS A 382 19.32 9.60 12.14
N ALA A 383 19.28 8.86 11.05
CA ALA A 383 20.16 7.71 10.88
C ALA A 383 21.66 8.09 10.82
N ARG A 384 21.97 9.35 10.47
CA ARG A 384 23.35 9.87 10.38
C ARG A 384 23.76 10.63 11.63
N ASP A 385 22.84 11.41 12.18
CA ASP A 385 23.03 12.30 13.31
C ASP A 385 22.09 11.81 14.41
N HIS A 386 22.64 11.04 15.35
CA HIS A 386 21.89 10.45 16.46
C HIS A 386 21.19 11.51 17.34
N ASN A 387 21.45 12.80 17.13
CA ASN A 387 20.81 13.94 17.80
C ASN A 387 20.06 14.82 16.78
N LEU A 388 18.91 14.37 16.29
CA LEU A 388 18.06 15.14 15.38
C LEU A 388 17.45 16.35 16.11
N SER A 389 17.98 17.56 15.93
CA SER A 389 17.45 18.78 16.55
C SER A 389 16.53 19.55 15.60
N GLN A 390 15.75 20.49 16.15
CA GLN A 390 15.01 21.46 15.34
C GLN A 390 15.91 22.19 14.35
N ALA A 391 17.15 22.52 14.74
CA ALA A 391 18.10 23.20 13.86
C ALA A 391 18.54 22.33 12.68
N THR A 392 18.72 21.02 12.87
CA THR A 392 19.11 20.11 11.78
C THR A 392 17.94 19.73 10.89
N ALA A 393 16.70 19.73 11.40
CA ALA A 393 15.49 19.52 10.60
C ALA A 393 15.03 20.79 9.83
N ALA A 394 15.40 21.99 10.29
CA ALA A 394 14.96 23.25 9.72
C ALA A 394 15.17 23.39 8.19
N PRO A 395 16.31 22.98 7.60
CA PRO A 395 16.50 23.05 6.15
C PRO A 395 15.51 22.18 5.36
N VAL A 396 15.16 20.99 5.88
CA VAL A 396 14.18 20.10 5.24
C VAL A 396 12.78 20.71 5.28
N ILE A 397 12.40 21.27 6.44
CA ILE A 397 11.11 21.95 6.62
C ILE A 397 11.02 23.19 5.72
N ALA A 398 12.07 24.02 5.68
CA ALA A 398 12.10 25.20 4.82
C ALA A 398 12.03 24.84 3.33
N HIS A 399 12.69 23.76 2.92
CA HIS A 399 12.59 23.24 1.55
C HIS A 399 11.17 22.80 1.21
N LEU A 400 10.52 22.05 2.11
CA LEU A 400 9.12 21.64 1.98
C LEU A 400 8.19 22.87 1.87
N GLU A 401 8.35 23.86 2.73
CA GLU A 401 7.56 25.09 2.70
C GLU A 401 7.73 25.87 1.39
N ALA A 402 8.96 25.94 0.88
CA ALA A 402 9.25 26.58 -0.40
C ALA A 402 8.57 25.85 -1.57
N GLN A 403 8.58 24.50 -1.58
CA GLN A 403 7.87 23.70 -2.57
C GLN A 403 6.35 23.88 -2.50
N MET A 404 5.82 24.20 -1.31
CA MET A 404 4.40 24.41 -1.06
C MET A 404 3.98 25.89 -1.07
N ALA A 405 4.84 26.80 -1.52
CA ALA A 405 4.58 28.24 -1.46
C ALA A 405 3.30 28.66 -2.20
N GLN A 406 3.00 27.99 -3.32
CA GLN A 406 1.83 28.25 -4.17
C GLN A 406 0.55 27.52 -3.73
N VAL A 407 0.65 26.63 -2.74
CA VAL A 407 -0.48 25.83 -2.25
C VAL A 407 -1.30 26.65 -1.24
N PRO A 408 -2.64 26.54 -1.22
CA PRO A 408 -3.48 27.19 -0.21
C PRO A 408 -2.99 26.97 1.22
N ALA A 409 -3.06 28.02 2.04
CA ALA A 409 -2.49 28.01 3.39
C ALA A 409 -2.98 26.84 4.26
N THR A 410 -4.28 26.51 4.22
CA THR A 410 -4.86 25.36 4.93
C THR A 410 -4.16 24.04 4.57
N VAL A 411 -3.95 23.80 3.27
CA VAL A 411 -3.30 22.59 2.78
C VAL A 411 -1.81 22.59 3.10
N ARG A 412 -1.13 23.74 2.94
CA ARG A 412 0.26 23.88 3.37
C ARG A 412 0.44 23.55 4.84
N THR A 413 -0.42 24.09 5.71
CA THR A 413 -0.40 23.79 7.15
C THR A 413 -0.59 22.30 7.41
N LEU A 414 -1.61 21.67 6.81
CA LEU A 414 -1.87 20.24 6.95
C LEU A 414 -0.71 19.34 6.53
N ARG A 415 0.11 19.78 5.57
CA ARG A 415 1.26 19.01 5.06
C ARG A 415 2.56 19.31 5.81
N VAL A 416 2.77 20.54 6.25
CA VAL A 416 4.03 20.95 6.91
C VAL A 416 4.00 20.64 8.41
N LEU A 417 2.86 20.85 9.07
CA LEU A 417 2.69 20.62 10.51
C LEU A 417 3.09 19.21 10.97
N PRO A 418 2.67 18.10 10.31
CA PRO A 418 3.11 16.77 10.71
C PRO A 418 4.63 16.59 10.63
N VAL A 419 5.27 17.14 9.58
CA VAL A 419 6.73 17.05 9.40
C VAL A 419 7.45 17.84 10.50
N ARG A 420 6.91 18.99 10.92
CA ARG A 420 7.41 19.76 12.06
C ARG A 420 7.30 18.97 13.36
N ILE A 421 6.13 18.41 13.66
CA ILE A 421 5.92 17.60 14.87
C ILE A 421 6.85 16.38 14.87
N TYR A 422 6.92 15.67 13.74
CA TYR A 422 7.79 14.50 13.57
C TYR A 422 9.27 14.80 13.79
N SER A 423 9.72 16.04 13.53
CA SER A 423 11.11 16.42 13.79
C SER A 423 11.49 16.44 15.27
N TYR A 424 10.51 16.48 16.18
CA TYR A 424 10.72 16.42 17.64
C TYR A 424 10.58 15.01 18.21
N ALA A 425 9.88 14.11 17.52
CA ALA A 425 9.45 12.81 18.04
C ALA A 425 10.60 11.84 18.42
N PHE A 426 11.86 12.16 18.12
CA PHE A 426 12.98 11.22 18.22
C PHE A 426 14.02 11.52 19.30
N ASN A 427 14.03 12.71 19.87
CA ASN A 427 15.02 13.10 20.89
C ASN A 427 14.47 13.12 22.32
N TYR A 428 13.21 12.70 22.54
CA TYR A 428 12.46 13.01 23.76
C TYR A 428 12.32 14.53 24.04
N ASP A 429 12.66 15.37 23.06
CA ASP A 429 12.35 16.79 23.09
C ASP A 429 10.82 16.92 23.14
N HIS A 430 10.33 17.64 24.13
CA HIS A 430 8.91 17.90 24.24
C HIS A 430 8.44 18.66 23.00
N VAL A 431 7.48 18.09 22.27
CA VAL A 431 6.86 18.79 21.14
C VAL A 431 6.24 20.07 21.70
N PRO A 432 6.53 21.25 21.11
CA PRO A 432 5.97 22.50 21.61
C PRO A 432 4.44 22.43 21.73
N GLU A 433 3.89 22.76 22.90
CA GLU A 433 2.45 22.70 23.17
C GLU A 433 1.63 23.45 22.12
N ALA A 434 2.16 24.56 21.60
CA ALA A 434 1.50 25.34 20.53
C ALA A 434 1.29 24.53 19.23
N LEU A 435 2.23 23.64 18.87
CA LEU A 435 2.07 22.78 17.68
C LEU A 435 1.03 21.69 17.91
N ILE A 436 1.00 21.12 19.12
CA ILE A 436 0.01 20.11 19.51
C ILE A 436 -1.39 20.71 19.60
N ALA A 437 -1.53 21.88 20.22
CA ALA A 437 -2.79 22.62 20.28
C ALA A 437 -3.28 22.96 18.86
N GLN A 438 -2.39 23.42 17.97
CA GLN A 438 -2.73 23.68 16.57
C GLN A 438 -3.21 22.41 15.86
N ALA A 439 -2.52 21.27 16.04
CA ALA A 439 -2.92 19.99 15.47
C ALA A 439 -4.31 19.57 16.00
N GLY A 440 -4.55 19.69 17.30
CA GLY A 440 -5.83 19.37 17.95
C GLY A 440 -6.99 20.17 17.37
N THR A 441 -6.84 21.49 17.21
CA THR A 441 -7.86 22.34 16.58
C THR A 441 -8.16 21.89 15.15
N ILE A 442 -7.12 21.68 14.33
CA ILE A 442 -7.28 21.26 12.93
C ILE A 442 -8.00 19.91 12.82
N LEU A 443 -7.67 18.96 13.69
CA LEU A 443 -8.26 17.61 13.69
C LEU A 443 -9.70 17.59 14.20
N LEU A 444 -10.03 18.42 15.20
CA LEU A 444 -11.40 18.56 15.70
C LEU A 444 -12.33 19.24 14.68
N ASP A 445 -11.81 20.20 13.91
CA ASP A 445 -12.57 20.92 12.89
C ASP A 445 -12.72 20.13 11.57
N ALA A 446 -12.03 18.99 11.45
CA ALA A 446 -12.05 18.15 10.25
C ALA A 446 -13.43 17.50 10.06
N LYS A 447 -14.11 17.81 8.96
CA LYS A 447 -15.43 17.21 8.64
C LYS A 447 -15.31 15.79 8.08
N ARG A 448 -14.27 15.53 7.29
CA ARG A 448 -13.88 14.23 6.74
C ARG A 448 -12.36 14.13 6.74
N TRP A 449 -11.87 12.91 6.87
CA TRP A 449 -10.44 12.64 6.97
C TRP A 449 -9.86 12.19 5.64
N ASN A 450 -8.67 12.68 5.33
CA ASN A 450 -7.83 12.22 4.21
C ASN A 450 -6.44 11.85 4.77
N GLN A 451 -5.55 11.33 3.94
CA GLN A 451 -4.25 10.85 4.41
C GLN A 451 -3.42 11.95 5.10
N ALA A 452 -3.61 13.23 4.77
CA ALA A 452 -2.93 14.33 5.44
C ALA A 452 -3.40 14.52 6.89
N TYR A 453 -4.70 14.45 7.16
CA TYR A 453 -5.25 14.47 8.53
C TYR A 453 -4.77 13.27 9.34
N TYR A 454 -4.77 12.07 8.74
CA TYR A 454 -4.24 10.88 9.41
C TYR A 454 -2.77 11.03 9.74
N THR A 455 -1.95 11.48 8.79
CA THR A 455 -0.52 11.72 9.01
C THR A 455 -0.30 12.74 10.14
N LEU A 456 -1.07 13.83 10.15
CA LEU A 456 -1.05 14.81 11.25
C LEU A 456 -1.39 14.17 12.59
N PHE A 457 -2.44 13.36 12.64
CA PHE A 457 -2.85 12.74 13.87
C PHE A 457 -1.84 11.72 14.37
N THR A 458 -1.32 10.84 13.52
CA THR A 458 -0.29 9.87 13.89
C THR A 458 0.97 10.56 14.45
N CYS A 459 1.38 11.70 13.89
CA CYS A 459 2.52 12.45 14.43
C CYS A 459 2.20 13.13 15.77
N ALA A 460 0.98 13.63 15.96
CA ALA A 460 0.63 14.46 17.09
C ALA A 460 0.06 13.68 18.29
N SER A 461 -0.57 12.53 18.06
CA SER A 461 -1.38 11.81 19.05
C SER A 461 -0.61 11.45 20.31
N GLY A 462 0.65 11.01 20.18
CA GLY A 462 1.49 10.64 21.32
C GLY A 462 1.87 11.79 22.24
N ASN A 463 1.58 13.04 21.86
CA ASN A 463 1.85 14.25 22.66
C ASN A 463 0.57 15.03 23.01
N MET A 464 -0.61 14.51 22.61
CA MET A 464 -1.89 15.13 22.95
C MET A 464 -2.35 14.70 24.34
N ASP A 465 -3.19 15.53 24.96
CA ASP A 465 -4.03 15.08 26.07
C ASP A 465 -4.81 13.82 25.65
N TYR A 466 -4.77 12.77 26.46
CA TYR A 466 -5.33 11.46 26.11
C TYR A 466 -6.85 11.51 25.90
N GLN A 467 -7.58 12.39 26.59
CA GLN A 467 -9.02 12.55 26.39
C GLN A 467 -9.31 13.20 25.04
N LEU A 468 -8.55 14.24 24.70
CA LEU A 468 -8.62 14.87 23.38
C LEU A 468 -8.25 13.87 22.27
N ALA A 469 -7.16 13.13 22.44
CA ALA A 469 -6.69 12.13 21.49
C ALA A 469 -7.75 11.04 21.28
N TYR A 470 -8.28 10.47 22.36
CA TYR A 470 -9.37 9.50 22.29
C TYR A 470 -10.63 10.08 21.64
N LYS A 471 -11.03 11.31 21.96
CA LYS A 471 -12.19 11.97 21.33
C LYS A 471 -12.03 12.09 19.82
N ILE A 472 -10.86 12.52 19.34
CA ILE A 472 -10.55 12.63 17.92
C ILE A 472 -10.57 11.25 17.26
N TRP A 473 -9.89 10.26 17.87
CA TRP A 473 -9.85 8.87 17.39
C TRP A 473 -11.24 8.21 17.35
N ARG A 474 -12.11 8.48 18.32
CA ARG A 474 -13.46 7.96 18.35
C ARG A 474 -14.33 8.58 17.26
N GLY A 475 -14.18 9.89 17.04
CA GLY A 475 -14.78 10.58 15.91
C GLY A 475 -14.38 9.94 14.58
N LEU A 476 -13.10 9.56 14.45
CA LEU A 476 -12.59 8.83 13.30
C LEU A 476 -13.34 7.50 13.11
N ILE A 477 -13.37 6.63 14.10
CA ILE A 477 -13.99 5.29 13.96
C ILE A 477 -15.50 5.38 13.68
N GLY A 478 -16.17 6.41 14.18
CA GLY A 478 -17.60 6.63 13.95
C GLY A 478 -17.98 7.30 12.62
N ALA A 479 -17.08 8.05 11.98
CA ALA A 479 -17.48 9.06 10.98
C ALA A 479 -17.84 8.57 9.55
N ASP A 480 -17.40 7.41 9.06
CA ASP A 480 -17.89 6.80 7.81
C ASP A 480 -17.10 5.51 7.53
N ALA A 481 -17.68 4.33 7.80
CA ALA A 481 -17.00 3.04 7.61
C ALA A 481 -16.45 2.80 6.19
N GLY A 482 -16.96 3.51 5.17
CA GLY A 482 -16.54 3.38 3.79
C GLY A 482 -15.18 4.01 3.46
N TYR A 483 -14.84 5.17 4.06
CA TYR A 483 -13.57 5.86 3.78
C TYR A 483 -12.40 5.26 4.58
N HIS A 484 -12.72 4.58 5.68
CA HIS A 484 -11.76 4.01 6.65
C HIS A 484 -10.92 2.84 6.14
N SER A 485 -11.34 2.17 5.06
CA SER A 485 -10.67 0.97 4.56
C SER A 485 -9.38 1.24 3.78
N ALA A 486 -9.10 2.50 3.43
CA ALA A 486 -8.05 2.84 2.48
C ALA A 486 -7.04 3.87 3.01
N VAL A 487 -7.00 4.01 4.33
CA VAL A 487 -6.06 4.89 5.01
C VAL A 487 -4.86 4.07 5.46
N GLU A 488 -3.67 4.48 5.05
CA GLU A 488 -2.44 3.85 5.50
C GLU A 488 -2.23 4.16 6.99
N TYR A 489 -1.89 3.14 7.79
CA TYR A 489 -1.48 3.24 9.21
C TYR A 489 -2.57 3.47 10.26
N ARG A 490 -3.85 3.17 9.97
CA ARG A 490 -4.91 3.25 11.00
C ARG A 490 -4.54 2.50 12.28
N ASP A 491 -4.10 1.27 12.17
CA ASP A 491 -3.89 0.44 13.37
C ASP A 491 -2.69 0.90 14.21
N LEU A 492 -1.75 1.63 13.59
CA LEU A 492 -0.67 2.29 14.31
C LEU A 492 -1.23 3.43 15.19
N LEU A 493 -2.28 4.11 14.72
CA LEU A 493 -2.98 5.12 15.50
C LEU A 493 -3.77 4.48 16.67
N ASP A 494 -4.45 3.34 16.45
CA ASP A 494 -5.08 2.59 17.56
C ASP A 494 -4.07 2.33 18.69
N PHE A 495 -2.86 1.93 18.31
CA PHE A 495 -1.78 1.68 19.25
C PHE A 495 -1.29 2.95 19.98
N TYR A 496 -0.97 4.03 19.26
CA TYR A 496 -0.49 5.26 19.91
C TYR A 496 -1.54 5.88 20.83
N ILE A 497 -2.81 5.85 20.46
CA ILE A 497 -3.88 6.36 21.31
C ILE A 497 -4.03 5.49 22.57
N ALA A 498 -3.97 4.15 22.41
CA ALA A 498 -3.98 3.26 23.55
C ALA A 498 -2.83 3.57 24.51
N LEU A 499 -1.60 3.76 24.02
CA LEU A 499 -0.47 4.14 24.88
C LEU A 499 -0.77 5.39 25.73
N THR A 500 -1.28 6.47 25.12
CA THR A 500 -1.59 7.71 25.87
C THR A 500 -2.71 7.55 26.91
N VAL A 501 -3.77 6.79 26.59
CA VAL A 501 -4.86 6.48 27.53
C VAL A 501 -4.32 5.72 28.73
N ILE A 502 -3.36 4.85 28.48
CA ILE A 502 -2.86 3.90 29.46
C ILE A 502 -1.85 4.55 30.40
N GLU A 503 -0.98 5.42 29.88
CA GLU A 503 -0.12 6.28 30.68
C GLU A 503 -0.93 7.17 31.65
N SER A 504 -2.17 7.52 31.29
CA SER A 504 -3.07 8.29 32.16
C SER A 504 -3.70 7.48 33.30
N GLY A 505 -3.80 6.14 33.15
CA GLY A 505 -4.51 5.26 34.07
C GLY A 505 -6.04 5.34 34.04
N ASP A 506 -6.64 6.01 33.05
CA ASP A 506 -8.11 6.15 32.93
C ASP A 506 -8.77 4.84 32.43
N THR A 507 -9.37 4.11 33.38
CA THR A 507 -10.02 2.82 33.11
C THR A 507 -11.34 2.95 32.34
N GLU A 508 -12.04 4.08 32.43
CA GLU A 508 -13.31 4.31 31.73
C GLU A 508 -13.05 4.52 30.24
N ILE A 509 -12.07 5.38 29.90
CA ILE A 509 -11.67 5.59 28.50
C ILE A 509 -11.04 4.33 27.91
N ALA A 510 -10.20 3.61 28.67
CA ALA A 510 -9.66 2.33 28.21
C ALA A 510 -10.77 1.31 27.86
N ALA A 511 -11.79 1.19 28.71
CA ALA A 511 -12.94 0.31 28.46
C ALA A 511 -13.75 0.75 27.24
N ALA A 512 -14.00 2.05 27.08
CA ALA A 512 -14.72 2.59 25.94
C ALA A 512 -13.95 2.37 24.62
N MET A 513 -12.63 2.61 24.63
CA MET A 513 -11.75 2.37 23.49
C MET A 513 -11.70 0.89 23.09
N LEU A 514 -11.58 -0.02 24.06
CA LEU A 514 -11.63 -1.47 23.80
C LEU A 514 -12.94 -1.88 23.14
N ALA A 515 -14.08 -1.38 23.66
CA ALA A 515 -15.40 -1.65 23.09
C ALA A 515 -15.58 -1.06 21.68
N ASP A 516 -15.00 0.11 21.40
CA ASP A 516 -14.98 0.71 20.05
C ASP A 516 -14.13 -0.14 19.09
N MET A 517 -12.93 -0.58 19.49
CA MET A 517 -12.05 -1.44 18.68
C MET A 517 -12.61 -2.85 18.45
N GLN A 518 -13.46 -3.35 19.34
CA GLN A 518 -14.16 -4.63 19.17
C GLN A 518 -15.35 -4.52 18.21
N ARG A 519 -16.01 -3.35 18.16
CA ARG A 519 -17.11 -3.06 17.22
C ARG A 519 -16.61 -2.74 15.82
N ALA A 520 -15.43 -2.14 15.70
CA ALA A 520 -14.79 -1.95 14.41
C ALA A 520 -14.58 -3.31 13.72
N ALA A 521 -15.02 -3.43 12.47
CA ALA A 521 -14.73 -4.63 11.68
C ALA A 521 -13.23 -4.90 11.71
N ALA A 522 -12.84 -6.14 12.01
CA ALA A 522 -11.44 -6.53 11.99
C ALA A 522 -10.85 -6.17 10.61
N PRO A 523 -9.70 -5.48 10.54
CA PRO A 523 -9.07 -5.20 9.27
C PRO A 523 -8.88 -6.51 8.51
N LYS A 524 -9.43 -6.57 7.30
CA LYS A 524 -9.24 -7.72 6.40
C LYS A 524 -7.82 -7.80 5.85
N ILE A 525 -7.09 -6.69 5.86
CA ILE A 525 -5.77 -6.55 5.26
C ILE A 525 -4.73 -6.88 6.32
N ILE A 526 -3.93 -7.91 6.08
CA ILE A 526 -2.83 -8.28 6.96
C ILE A 526 -1.71 -7.26 6.80
N SER A 527 -1.26 -6.73 7.93
CA SER A 527 0.08 -6.16 8.03
C SER A 527 0.46 -6.10 9.50
N VAL A 528 1.67 -5.62 9.78
CA VAL A 528 2.09 -5.16 11.12
C VAL A 528 1.03 -4.27 11.78
N GLN A 529 0.19 -3.60 10.99
CA GLN A 529 -0.94 -2.83 11.47
C GLN A 529 -1.90 -3.70 12.31
N THR A 530 -2.35 -4.88 11.85
CA THR A 530 -3.31 -5.68 12.64
C THR A 530 -2.73 -6.15 13.97
N MET A 531 -1.40 -6.34 14.03
CA MET A 531 -0.67 -6.65 15.26
C MET A 531 -0.77 -5.48 16.25
N PHE A 532 -0.59 -4.24 15.79
CA PHE A 532 -0.72 -3.04 16.62
C PHE A 532 -2.14 -2.84 17.18
N THR A 533 -3.21 -3.09 16.40
CA THR A 533 -4.57 -3.07 16.98
C THR A 533 -4.77 -4.16 18.03
N LYS A 534 -4.22 -5.37 17.83
CA LYS A 534 -4.32 -6.45 18.84
C LYS A 534 -3.56 -6.07 20.12
N LEU A 535 -2.38 -5.50 19.98
CA LEU A 535 -1.58 -4.99 21.09
C LEU A 535 -2.32 -3.86 21.83
N ALA A 536 -2.89 -2.89 21.10
CA ALA A 536 -3.72 -1.82 21.66
C ALA A 536 -4.86 -2.38 22.53
N LYS A 537 -5.56 -3.42 22.05
CA LYS A 537 -6.62 -4.11 22.81
C LYS A 537 -6.11 -4.75 24.10
N LEU A 538 -4.97 -5.46 24.03
CA LEU A 538 -4.35 -6.07 25.22
C LEU A 538 -3.94 -5.02 26.25
N LEU A 539 -3.39 -3.90 25.79
CA LEU A 539 -2.98 -2.82 26.65
C LEU A 539 -4.20 -2.17 27.34
N CYS A 540 -5.28 -1.87 26.60
CA CYS A 540 -6.52 -1.37 27.22
C CYS A 540 -7.06 -2.36 28.25
N GLN A 541 -7.02 -3.67 27.96
CA GLN A 541 -7.43 -4.71 28.90
C GLN A 541 -6.58 -4.72 30.18
N ALA A 542 -5.26 -4.52 30.05
CA ALA A 542 -4.33 -4.46 31.18
C ALA A 542 -4.66 -3.26 32.10
N THR A 543 -5.09 -2.14 31.54
CA THR A 543 -5.52 -0.96 32.31
C THR A 543 -6.85 -1.20 33.03
N ILE A 544 -7.81 -1.86 32.39
CA ILE A 544 -9.15 -2.12 32.97
C ILE A 544 -9.06 -3.17 34.09
N THR A 545 -8.33 -4.26 33.85
CA THR A 545 -8.15 -5.38 34.78
C THR A 545 -6.65 -5.67 34.92
N PRO A 546 -5.92 -4.91 35.74
CA PRO A 546 -4.51 -5.15 35.94
C PRO A 546 -4.29 -6.50 36.60
N GLY A 547 -3.26 -7.21 36.16
CA GLY A 547 -2.91 -8.50 36.72
C GLY A 547 -2.00 -9.32 35.82
N ARG A 548 -1.34 -10.30 36.45
CA ARG A 548 -0.32 -11.13 35.83
C ARG A 548 -0.79 -11.84 34.56
N ALA A 549 -2.05 -12.26 34.50
CA ALA A 549 -2.59 -12.97 33.35
C ALA A 549 -2.63 -12.13 32.05
N VAL A 550 -2.88 -10.81 32.14
CA VAL A 550 -2.87 -9.94 30.95
C VAL A 550 -1.43 -9.51 30.61
N GLU A 551 -0.59 -9.29 31.62
CA GLU A 551 0.85 -9.08 31.43
C GLU A 551 1.50 -10.26 30.69
N ASP A 552 1.20 -11.49 31.08
CA ASP A 552 1.69 -12.70 30.42
C ASP A 552 1.22 -12.78 28.96
N GLN A 553 0.00 -12.30 28.65
CA GLN A 553 -0.48 -12.23 27.26
C GLN A 553 0.28 -11.19 26.43
N ILE A 554 0.57 -10.01 27.01
CA ILE A 554 1.37 -8.98 26.35
C ILE A 554 2.80 -9.47 26.13
N GLU A 555 3.41 -10.10 27.14
CA GLU A 555 4.76 -10.67 27.07
C GLU A 555 4.82 -11.76 25.99
N THR A 556 3.86 -12.68 26.00
CA THR A 556 3.73 -13.72 24.96
C THR A 556 3.58 -13.08 23.57
N PHE A 557 2.70 -12.09 23.43
CA PHE A 557 2.49 -11.41 22.15
C PHE A 557 3.77 -10.74 21.63
N LEU A 558 4.51 -10.02 22.47
CA LEU A 558 5.75 -9.34 22.09
C LEU A 558 6.86 -10.33 21.75
N ARG A 559 7.01 -11.40 22.53
CA ARG A 559 7.93 -12.50 22.24
C ARG A 559 7.60 -13.15 20.90
N THR A 560 6.33 -13.43 20.65
CA THR A 560 5.87 -13.97 19.37
C THR A 560 6.16 -13.02 18.21
N MET A 561 6.00 -11.71 18.38
CA MET A 561 6.39 -10.74 17.36
C MET A 561 7.90 -10.83 17.05
N ILE A 562 8.75 -10.93 18.08
CA ILE A 562 10.20 -11.09 17.92
C ILE A 562 10.53 -12.39 17.18
N GLU A 563 9.93 -13.51 17.57
CA GLU A 563 10.10 -14.83 16.92
C GLU A 563 9.66 -14.81 15.45
N LEU A 564 8.62 -14.04 15.14
CA LEU A 564 8.18 -13.81 13.76
C LEU A 564 9.06 -12.79 13.02
N GLY A 565 10.14 -12.28 13.64
CA GLY A 565 11.15 -11.40 13.06
C GLY A 565 10.86 -9.91 13.18
N TYR A 566 9.85 -9.50 13.94
CA TYR A 566 9.44 -8.09 14.14
C TYR A 566 10.16 -7.41 15.31
N LEU A 567 11.43 -7.79 15.55
CA LEU A 567 12.21 -7.28 16.67
C LEU A 567 12.38 -5.75 16.62
N THR A 568 12.64 -5.17 15.44
CA THR A 568 12.83 -3.71 15.34
C THR A 568 11.56 -2.95 15.68
N GLU A 569 10.40 -3.47 15.29
CA GLU A 569 9.10 -2.86 15.60
C GLU A 569 8.83 -2.91 17.09
N VAL A 570 9.13 -4.04 17.70
CA VAL A 570 9.09 -4.17 19.16
C VAL A 570 10.08 -3.16 19.76
N GLN A 571 11.33 -3.08 19.30
CA GLN A 571 12.38 -2.19 19.81
C GLN A 571 12.09 -0.70 19.66
N GLU A 572 11.48 -0.28 18.55
CA GLU A 572 11.08 1.11 18.33
C GLU A 572 9.94 1.53 19.28
N GLN A 573 9.11 0.58 19.71
CA GLN A 573 8.00 0.86 20.63
C GLN A 573 8.32 0.52 22.10
N ILE A 574 9.39 -0.24 22.34
CA ILE A 574 9.87 -0.74 23.65
C ILE A 574 10.08 0.34 24.72
N PRO A 575 10.65 1.51 24.41
CA PRO A 575 10.82 2.56 25.44
C PRO A 575 9.48 2.99 26.04
N ASN A 576 8.42 2.97 25.25
CA ASN A 576 7.06 3.27 25.71
C ASN A 576 6.53 2.12 26.61
N PHE A 577 6.90 0.87 26.33
CA PHE A 577 6.45 -0.32 27.09
C PHE A 577 7.16 -0.53 28.43
N ALA A 578 8.48 -0.38 28.48
CA ALA A 578 9.26 -0.61 29.70
C ALA A 578 8.85 0.37 30.82
N ASN A 579 8.56 1.61 30.44
CA ASN A 579 8.01 2.63 31.33
C ASN A 579 6.59 2.27 31.79
N PHE A 580 5.74 1.79 30.87
CA PHE A 580 4.36 1.43 31.19
C PHE A 580 4.25 0.27 32.19
N LEU A 581 5.00 -0.82 31.98
CA LEU A 581 4.92 -2.00 32.84
C LEU A 581 5.64 -1.82 34.19
N ASN A 582 6.29 -0.67 34.42
CA ASN A 582 7.16 -0.41 35.57
C ASN A 582 8.16 -1.57 35.83
N ARG A 583 8.60 -2.22 34.75
CA ARG A 583 9.54 -3.34 34.74
C ARG A 583 10.74 -2.93 33.88
N PRO A 584 11.75 -2.26 34.44
CA PRO A 584 12.95 -1.89 33.69
C PRO A 584 13.69 -3.12 33.13
N ASP A 585 13.54 -4.28 33.79
CA ASP A 585 14.11 -5.56 33.35
C ASP A 585 13.25 -6.31 32.32
N PHE A 586 12.05 -5.81 31.98
CA PHE A 586 11.16 -6.42 30.99
C PHE A 586 11.87 -6.70 29.66
N MET A 587 12.81 -5.84 29.31
CA MET A 587 13.64 -6.01 28.13
C MET A 587 14.60 -7.18 28.21
N ALA A 588 15.28 -7.34 29.35
CA ALA A 588 16.12 -8.51 29.56
C ALA A 588 15.26 -9.78 29.49
N ASP A 589 14.08 -9.78 30.12
CA ASP A 589 13.21 -10.96 30.16
C ASP A 589 12.64 -11.35 28.78
N VAL A 590 12.35 -10.36 27.92
CA VAL A 590 11.81 -10.59 26.57
C VAL A 590 12.90 -10.92 25.55
N THR A 591 14.16 -10.52 25.78
CA THR A 591 15.27 -10.67 24.81
C THR A 591 16.42 -11.60 25.23
N ALA A 592 16.44 -12.11 26.47
CA ALA A 592 17.55 -12.91 27.01
C ALA A 592 17.55 -14.40 26.60
N GLU A 593 16.60 -14.85 25.79
CA GLU A 593 16.55 -16.19 25.17
C GLU A 593 16.56 -16.08 23.65
#